data_AF-A0A0R1KPL4-F1
#
_entry.id   AF-A0A0R1KPL4-F1
#
_cell.length_a   1.000
_cell.length_b   1.000
_cell.length_c   1.000
_cell.angle_alpha   90.00
_cell.angle_beta   90.00
_cell.angle_gamma   90.00
#
_symmetry.space_group_name_H-M   'P 1'
#
loop_
_entity.id
_entity.type
_entity.pdbx_description
1 polymer ?
#
loop_
_entity_poly.entity_id
_entity_poly.type
_entity_poly.pdbx_seq_one_letter_code
_entity_poly.pdbx_strand_id
1 'polypeptide(L)'
;MEIGSLAEWVESFAEILAVSIALFLPYYQKRRANKEKNQQAKQIIIKTSNKLLHQTKIQESLQFEELTKFVSIYLVLATNDTTVTIIQLGDAILNVIGTSDQLSAEQQSQVTKLIDDLNKIKI
;
A
#
# COMPACT_ATOMS: atom_id res chain seq x y z
N MET A 1 46.86 -32.91 -10.94
CA MET A 1 45.60 -33.51 -10.48
C MET A 1 45.17 -32.72 -9.25
N GLU A 2 44.68 -31.50 -9.44
CA GLU A 2 44.38 -30.53 -8.35
C GLU A 2 43.24 -29.57 -8.77
N ILE A 3 43.13 -29.25 -10.08
CA ILE A 3 42.09 -28.36 -10.62
C ILE A 3 40.68 -29.00 -10.59
N GLY A 4 40.58 -30.34 -10.66
CA GLY A 4 39.29 -31.06 -10.60
C GLY A 4 38.63 -31.03 -9.22
N SER A 5 39.41 -31.12 -8.15
CA SER A 5 38.88 -31.09 -6.77
C SER A 5 38.36 -29.70 -6.38
N LEU A 6 39.03 -28.63 -6.83
CA LEU A 6 38.58 -27.27 -6.59
C LEU A 6 37.32 -26.93 -7.42
N ALA A 7 37.25 -27.41 -8.67
CA ALA A 7 36.07 -27.21 -9.52
C ALA A 7 34.83 -27.93 -8.97
N GLU A 8 34.96 -29.17 -8.52
CA GLU A 8 33.86 -29.98 -7.95
C GLU A 8 33.35 -29.39 -6.62
N TRP A 9 34.24 -28.82 -5.80
CA TRP A 9 33.86 -28.13 -4.57
C TRP A 9 33.13 -26.81 -4.84
N VAL A 10 33.58 -26.05 -5.85
CA VAL A 10 32.90 -24.83 -6.31
C VAL A 10 31.54 -25.14 -6.92
N GLU A 11 31.42 -26.23 -7.68
CA GLU A 11 30.15 -26.70 -8.25
C GLU A 11 29.15 -27.08 -7.15
N SER A 12 29.57 -27.89 -6.19
CA SER A 12 28.74 -28.27 -5.04
C SER A 12 28.30 -27.05 -4.21
N PHE A 13 29.20 -26.07 -4.02
CA PHE A 13 28.88 -24.83 -3.32
C PHE A 13 27.89 -23.95 -4.13
N ALA A 14 28.07 -23.87 -5.45
CA ALA A 14 27.17 -23.15 -6.34
C ALA A 14 25.77 -23.79 -6.35
N GLU A 15 25.67 -25.12 -6.31
CA GLU A 15 24.41 -25.84 -6.22
C GLU A 15 23.68 -25.51 -4.92
N ILE A 16 24.37 -25.58 -3.77
CA ILE A 16 23.79 -25.23 -2.46
C ILE A 16 23.32 -23.77 -2.44
N LEU A 17 24.10 -22.85 -3.02
CA LEU A 17 23.70 -21.44 -3.14
C LEU A 17 22.49 -21.25 -4.06
N ALA A 18 22.44 -21.94 -5.20
CA ALA A 18 21.33 -21.85 -6.14
C ALA A 18 20.03 -22.35 -5.49
N VAL A 19 20.08 -23.49 -4.80
CA VAL A 19 18.93 -24.02 -4.04
C VAL A 19 18.52 -23.05 -2.93
N SER A 20 19.49 -22.49 -2.20
CA SER A 20 19.21 -21.49 -1.15
C SER A 20 18.52 -20.26 -1.72
N ILE A 21 19.04 -19.68 -2.82
CA ILE A 21 18.42 -18.54 -3.49
C ILE A 21 17.02 -18.89 -3.98
N ALA A 22 16.82 -20.05 -4.60
CA ALA A 22 15.52 -20.48 -5.11
C ALA A 22 14.47 -20.59 -4.00
N LEU A 23 14.85 -21.02 -2.79
CA LEU A 23 13.95 -21.08 -1.64
C LEU A 23 13.58 -19.70 -1.08
N PHE A 24 14.52 -18.75 -1.07
CA PHE A 24 14.31 -17.43 -0.45
C PHE A 24 13.90 -16.32 -1.42
N LEU A 25 14.13 -16.48 -2.73
CA LEU A 25 13.76 -15.51 -3.76
C LEU A 25 12.25 -15.20 -3.78
N PRO A 26 11.33 -16.18 -3.70
CA PRO A 26 9.89 -15.90 -3.65
C PRO A 26 9.50 -15.06 -2.45
N TYR A 27 10.13 -15.31 -1.29
CA TYR A 27 9.89 -14.52 -0.08
C TYR A 27 10.35 -13.06 -0.25
N TYR A 28 11.55 -12.86 -0.78
CA TYR A 28 12.06 -11.52 -1.07
C TYR A 28 11.19 -10.76 -2.07
N GLN A 29 10.79 -11.42 -3.16
CA GLN A 29 9.90 -10.86 -4.17
C GLN A 29 8.54 -10.49 -3.59
N LYS A 30 7.93 -11.36 -2.77
CA LYS A 30 6.66 -11.08 -2.08
C LYS A 30 6.78 -9.87 -1.15
N ARG A 31 7.89 -9.76 -0.40
CA ARG A 31 8.14 -8.61 0.48
C ARG A 31 8.26 -7.31 -0.29
N ARG A 32 8.99 -7.31 -1.42
CA ARG A 32 9.11 -6.15 -2.30
C ARG A 32 7.77 -5.76 -2.91
N ALA A 33 7.02 -6.73 -3.43
CA ALA A 33 5.70 -6.49 -4.01
C ALA A 33 4.71 -5.91 -2.98
N ASN A 34 4.75 -6.38 -1.73
CA ASN A 34 3.94 -5.80 -0.66
C ASN A 34 4.29 -4.33 -0.38
N LYS A 35 5.58 -3.98 -0.36
CA LYS A 35 6.02 -2.59 -0.19
C LYS A 35 5.50 -1.70 -1.32
N GLU A 36 5.63 -2.15 -2.56
CA GLU A 36 5.16 -1.40 -3.74
C GLU A 36 3.63 -1.20 -3.69
N LYS A 37 2.86 -2.26 -3.38
CA LYS A 37 1.40 -2.17 -3.20
C LYS A 37 1.01 -1.21 -2.08
N ASN A 38 1.68 -1.28 -0.93
CA ASN A 38 1.46 -0.37 0.20
C ASN A 38 1.71 1.08 -0.20
N GLN A 39 2.79 1.35 -0.93
CA GLN A 39 3.12 2.71 -1.40
C GLN A 39 2.07 3.23 -2.37
N GLN A 40 1.64 2.40 -3.32
CA GLN A 40 0.61 2.77 -4.29
C GLN A 40 -0.73 3.06 -3.60
N ALA A 41 -1.20 2.17 -2.72
CA ALA A 41 -2.44 2.37 -1.98
C ALA A 41 -2.42 3.65 -1.14
N LYS A 42 -1.33 3.87 -0.39
CA LYS A 42 -1.12 5.09 0.39
C LYS A 42 -1.17 6.33 -0.50
N GLN A 43 -0.46 6.33 -1.64
CA GLN A 43 -0.43 7.47 -2.54
C GLN A 43 -1.80 7.77 -3.16
N ILE A 44 -2.55 6.74 -3.56
CA ILE A 44 -3.88 6.91 -4.15
C ILE A 44 -4.80 7.58 -3.14
N ILE A 45 -4.91 7.02 -1.93
CA ILE A 45 -5.79 7.55 -0.88
C ILE A 45 -5.39 8.98 -0.51
N ILE A 46 -4.11 9.27 -0.31
CA ILE A 46 -3.65 10.62 0.03
C ILE A 46 -3.97 11.61 -1.10
N LYS A 47 -3.72 11.24 -2.36
CA LYS A 47 -3.93 12.13 -3.50
C LYS A 47 -5.41 12.42 -3.74
N THR A 48 -6.28 11.42 -3.66
CA THR A 48 -7.73 11.62 -3.83
C THR A 48 -8.30 12.40 -2.65
N SER A 49 -7.93 12.04 -1.40
CA SER A 49 -8.42 12.74 -0.20
C SER A 49 -8.01 14.21 -0.16
N ASN A 50 -6.76 14.54 -0.54
CA ASN A 50 -6.33 15.94 -0.62
C ASN A 50 -7.10 16.74 -1.68
N LYS A 51 -7.49 16.13 -2.81
CA LYS A 51 -8.33 16.81 -3.81
C LYS A 51 -9.72 17.10 -3.24
N LEU A 52 -10.27 16.17 -2.48
CA LEU A 52 -11.59 16.31 -1.86
C LEU A 52 -11.66 17.42 -0.80
N LEU A 53 -10.55 17.71 -0.11
CA LEU A 53 -10.50 18.78 0.91
C LEU A 53 -10.88 20.17 0.37
N HIS A 54 -10.58 20.43 -0.91
CA HIS A 54 -10.76 21.75 -1.53
C HIS A 54 -11.93 21.79 -2.53
N GLN A 55 -12.69 20.70 -2.64
CA GLN A 55 -13.72 20.55 -3.67
C GLN A 55 -15.10 20.87 -3.12
N THR A 56 -15.92 21.52 -3.95
CA THR A 56 -17.36 21.68 -3.74
C THR A 56 -18.11 20.62 -4.54
N LYS A 57 -19.24 20.10 -4.03
CA LYS A 57 -19.99 18.98 -4.62
C LYS A 57 -19.19 17.68 -4.62
N ILE A 58 -18.75 17.29 -3.43
CA ILE A 58 -17.93 16.10 -3.23
C ILE A 58 -18.65 14.82 -3.71
N GLN A 59 -19.96 14.70 -3.48
CA GLN A 59 -20.70 13.48 -3.84
C GLN A 59 -20.70 13.20 -5.35
N GLU A 60 -20.79 14.26 -6.17
CA GLU A 60 -20.79 14.18 -7.64
C GLU A 60 -19.37 14.10 -8.24
N SER A 61 -18.34 14.16 -7.38
CA SER A 61 -16.96 14.21 -7.85
C SER A 61 -16.43 12.83 -8.23
N LEU A 62 -15.71 12.78 -9.35
CA LEU A 62 -14.97 11.60 -9.77
C LEU A 62 -14.00 11.12 -8.66
N GLN A 63 -13.42 12.05 -7.91
CA GLN A 63 -12.44 11.76 -6.86
C GLN A 63 -13.07 11.00 -5.68
N PHE A 64 -14.31 11.32 -5.31
CA PHE A 64 -15.04 10.63 -4.25
C PHE A 64 -15.45 9.22 -4.70
N GLU A 65 -15.94 9.10 -5.93
CA GLU A 65 -16.26 7.80 -6.54
C GLU A 65 -15.02 6.90 -6.64
N GLU A 66 -13.89 7.45 -7.10
CA GLU A 66 -12.60 6.76 -7.17
C GLU A 66 -12.14 6.27 -5.79
N LEU A 67 -12.17 7.15 -4.78
CA LEU A 67 -11.79 6.78 -3.41
C LEU A 67 -12.70 5.68 -2.85
N THR A 68 -14.01 5.81 -3.04
CA THR A 68 -15.02 4.85 -2.56
C THR A 68 -14.83 3.48 -3.20
N LYS A 69 -14.69 3.44 -4.53
CA LYS A 69 -14.43 2.20 -5.27
C LYS A 69 -13.10 1.58 -4.87
N PHE A 70 -12.05 2.40 -4.77
CA PHE A 70 -10.72 1.94 -4.39
C PHE A 70 -10.74 1.28 -3.00
N VAL A 71 -11.28 1.95 -2.00
CA VAL A 71 -11.39 1.43 -0.62
C VAL A 71 -12.22 0.14 -0.60
N SER A 72 -13.38 0.13 -1.25
CA SER A 72 -14.27 -1.03 -1.28
C SER A 72 -13.62 -2.28 -1.90
N ILE A 73 -12.93 -2.10 -3.03
CA ILE A 73 -12.23 -3.20 -3.71
C ILE A 73 -11.05 -3.69 -2.87
N TYR A 74 -10.23 -2.76 -2.36
CA TYR A 74 -9.03 -3.12 -1.62
C TYR A 74 -9.30 -3.66 -0.22
N LEU A 75 -10.46 -3.36 0.38
CA LEU A 75 -10.86 -3.96 1.66
C LEU A 75 -10.96 -5.49 1.55
N VAL A 76 -11.38 -6.00 0.40
CA VAL A 76 -11.48 -7.44 0.13
C VAL A 76 -10.15 -8.04 -0.33
N LEU A 77 -9.32 -7.26 -1.02
CA LEU A 77 -8.05 -7.73 -1.62
C LEU A 77 -6.81 -7.55 -0.73
N ALA A 78 -6.91 -6.79 0.36
CA ALA A 78 -5.78 -6.54 1.26
C ALA A 78 -5.34 -7.85 1.95
N THR A 79 -4.07 -8.21 1.75
CA THR A 79 -3.50 -9.48 2.22
C THR A 79 -2.35 -9.31 3.23
N ASN A 80 -1.97 -8.07 3.53
CA ASN A 80 -0.98 -7.76 4.56
C ASN A 80 -1.47 -6.62 5.45
N ASP A 81 -1.07 -6.67 6.72
CA ASP A 81 -1.56 -5.78 7.78
C ASP A 81 -1.36 -4.30 7.45
N THR A 82 -0.22 -3.93 6.84
CA THR A 82 0.05 -2.55 6.46
C THR A 82 -0.93 -2.05 5.40
N THR A 83 -1.23 -2.85 4.36
CA THR A 83 -2.30 -2.49 3.41
C THR A 83 -3.62 -2.35 4.14
N VAL A 84 -3.98 -3.29 5.02
CA VAL A 84 -5.25 -3.24 5.76
C VAL A 84 -5.39 -1.93 6.53
N THR A 85 -4.36 -1.51 7.27
CA THR A 85 -4.35 -0.24 8.00
C THR A 85 -4.49 0.97 7.07
N ILE A 86 -3.79 0.97 5.93
CA ILE A 86 -3.90 2.04 4.92
C ILE A 86 -5.34 2.13 4.40
N ILE A 87 -5.99 1.00 4.10
CA ILE A 87 -7.37 0.96 3.61
C ILE A 87 -8.37 1.39 4.70
N GLN A 88 -8.17 0.95 5.94
CA GLN A 88 -9.01 1.36 7.08
C GLN A 88 -8.95 2.87 7.32
N LEU A 89 -7.79 3.50 7.15
CA LEU A 89 -7.69 4.96 7.21
C LEU A 89 -8.40 5.62 6.02
N GLY A 90 -8.36 5.03 4.83
CA GLY A 90 -9.16 5.47 3.69
C GLY A 90 -10.67 5.38 3.94
N ASP A 91 -11.12 4.29 4.56
CA ASP A 91 -12.52 4.10 4.98
C ASP A 91 -12.92 5.13 6.04
N ALA A 92 -12.05 5.38 7.03
CA ALA A 92 -12.28 6.44 8.02
C ALA A 92 -12.42 7.82 7.37
N ILE A 93 -11.63 8.13 6.33
CA ILE A 93 -11.76 9.38 5.56
C ILE A 93 -13.14 9.44 4.88
N LEU A 94 -13.58 8.36 4.24
CA LEU A 94 -14.91 8.30 3.61
C LEU A 94 -16.03 8.50 4.63
N ASN A 95 -15.91 7.90 5.82
CA ASN A 95 -16.88 8.05 6.90
C ASN A 95 -16.95 9.49 7.45
N VAL A 96 -15.81 10.19 7.54
CA VAL A 96 -15.77 11.60 7.94
C VAL A 96 -16.41 12.50 6.88
N ILE A 97 -16.20 12.21 5.59
CA ILE A 97 -16.83 12.93 4.48
C ILE A 97 -18.36 12.69 4.49
N GLY A 98 -18.76 11.44 4.71
CA GLY A 98 -20.16 11.02 4.79
C GLY A 98 -20.94 11.36 3.53
N THR A 99 -22.16 11.89 3.70
CA THR A 99 -23.06 12.29 2.61
C THR A 99 -23.01 13.80 2.30
N SER A 100 -22.01 14.51 2.81
CA SER A 100 -21.96 15.97 2.68
C SER A 100 -21.32 16.38 1.36
N ASP A 101 -21.90 17.38 0.69
CA ASP A 101 -21.34 17.94 -0.56
C ASP A 101 -20.19 18.93 -0.33
N GLN A 102 -20.04 19.39 0.91
CA GLN A 102 -18.98 20.28 1.35
C GLN A 102 -18.54 19.86 2.76
N LEU A 103 -17.23 19.91 3.01
CA LEU A 103 -16.68 19.59 4.32
C LEU A 103 -16.75 20.83 5.21
N SER A 104 -17.27 20.66 6.42
CA SER A 104 -17.11 21.63 7.50
C SER A 104 -15.62 21.77 7.89
N ALA A 105 -15.27 22.87 8.55
CA ALA A 105 -13.90 23.09 9.05
C ALA A 105 -13.43 21.95 9.98
N GLU A 106 -14.36 21.38 10.76
CA GLU A 106 -14.09 20.24 11.62
C GLU A 106 -13.78 18.97 10.82
N GLN A 107 -14.62 18.65 9.82
CA GLN A 107 -14.38 17.50 8.93
C GLN A 107 -13.07 17.66 8.14
N GLN A 108 -12.76 18.86 7.64
CA GLN A 108 -11.49 19.14 6.98
C GLN A 108 -10.29 18.88 7.90
N SER A 109 -10.37 19.30 9.16
CA SER A 109 -9.33 19.04 10.16
C SER A 109 -9.17 17.54 10.43
N GLN A 110 -10.27 16.81 10.58
CA GLN A 110 -10.24 15.36 10.79
C GLN A 110 -9.66 14.61 9.59
N VAL A 111 -10.08 14.92 8.37
CA VAL A 111 -9.52 14.32 7.15
C VAL A 111 -8.02 14.64 7.04
N THR A 112 -7.60 15.88 7.33
CA THR A 112 -6.19 16.26 7.32
C THR A 112 -5.38 15.46 8.33
N LYS A 113 -5.91 15.22 9.53
CA LYS A 113 -5.26 14.38 10.54
C LYS A 113 -5.12 12.93 10.07
N LEU A 114 -6.14 12.36 9.45
CA LEU A 114 -6.10 11.00 8.91
C LEU A 114 -5.07 10.87 7.75
N ILE A 115 -4.93 11.92 6.93
CA ILE A 115 -3.89 12.00 5.90
C ILE A 115 -2.49 12.06 6.53
N ASP A 116 -2.31 12.80 7.62
CA ASP A 116 -1.04 12.85 8.36
C ASP A 116 -0.70 11.49 8.99
N ASP A 117 -1.69 10.79 9.56
CA ASP A 117 -1.49 9.44 10.10
C ASP A 117 -1.12 8.44 9.00
N LEU A 118 -1.74 8.52 7.81
CA LEU A 118 -1.30 7.78 6.62
C LEU A 118 0.16 8.08 6.27
N ASN A 119 0.59 9.35 6.35
CA ASN A 119 1.98 9.74 6.06
C ASN A 119 2.99 9.13 7.03
N LYS A 120 2.64 8.94 8.30
CA LYS A 120 3.50 8.33 9.32
C LYS A 120 3.70 6.82 9.16
N ILE A 121 2.82 6.13 8.42
CA ILE A 121 2.96 4.68 8.17
C ILE A 121 4.26 4.41 7.42
N LYS A 122 5.13 3.60 8.04
CA LYS A 122 6.38 3.07 7.47
C LYS A 122 6.08 1.87 6.56
N ILE A 123 6.71 1.84 5.39
CA ILE A 123 6.52 0.80 4.36
C ILE A 123 7.80 0.00 4.12
#